data_AF-A0A2T8JBZ8-F1
#
_entry.id   AF-A0A2T8JBZ8-F1
#
_cell.length_a   1.000
_cell.length_b   1.000
_cell.length_c   1.000
_cell.angle_alpha   90.00
_cell.angle_beta   90.00
_cell.angle_gamma   90.00
#
_symmetry.space_group_name_H-M   'P 1'
#
loop_
_entity.id
_entity.type
_entity.pdbx_description
1 polymer ?
#
loop_
_entity_poly.entity_id
_entity_poly.type
_entity_poly.pdbx_seq_one_letter_code
_entity_poly.pdbx_strand_id
1 'polypeptide(L)'
;MWSLWMQRNKRRHGEAGMPIRQAVIWVRDTAFDLWQLLHSPKQNKPRAEQPRWVKPELGWIKCNVDAAFQTENGQGATGGVLRDEEGRFLEAQAIAYNHCMDALMAEAYACRGRHGPGRETW
;
A
#
# COMPACT_ATOMS: atom_id res chain seq x y z
N MET A 1 -9.72 3.42 -15.35
CA MET A 1 -9.75 2.08 -14.71
C MET A 1 -10.49 2.09 -13.37
N TRP A 2 -10.20 3.03 -12.46
CA TRP A 2 -10.90 3.19 -11.16
C TRP A 2 -12.41 3.45 -11.25
N SER A 3 -12.84 4.27 -12.21
CA SER A 3 -14.24 4.65 -12.39
C SER A 3 -15.19 3.52 -12.79
N LEU A 4 -14.75 2.67 -13.73
CA LEU A 4 -15.52 1.48 -14.15
C LEU A 4 -15.67 0.50 -12.98
N TRP A 5 -14.62 0.33 -12.18
CA TRP A 5 -14.66 -0.48 -10.96
C TRP A 5 -15.62 0.10 -9.92
N MET A 6 -15.55 1.41 -9.66
CA MET A 6 -16.38 2.10 -8.68
C MET A 6 -17.86 2.04 -9.08
N GLN A 7 -18.18 2.24 -10.35
CA GLN A 7 -19.55 2.18 -10.86
C GLN A 7 -20.12 0.76 -10.88
N ARG A 8 -19.27 -0.25 -11.13
CA ARG A 8 -19.63 -1.67 -10.98
C ARG A 8 -19.91 -2.03 -9.52
N ASN A 9 -19.11 -1.51 -8.58
CA ASN A 9 -19.33 -1.73 -7.15
C ASN A 9 -20.60 -1.05 -6.65
N LYS A 10 -20.86 0.20 -7.04
CA LYS A 10 -22.11 0.91 -6.68
C LYS A 10 -23.36 0.14 -7.10
N ARG A 11 -23.38 -0.40 -8.32
CA ARG A 11 -24.46 -1.28 -8.79
C ARG A 11 -24.57 -2.58 -7.97
N ARG A 12 -23.43 -3.17 -7.58
CA ARG A 12 -23.39 -4.38 -6.73
C ARG A 12 -23.93 -4.12 -5.33
N HIS A 13 -23.79 -2.90 -4.80
CA HIS A 13 -24.28 -2.48 -3.48
C HIS A 13 -25.70 -1.87 -3.52
N GLY A 14 -26.42 -1.99 -4.64
CA GLY A 14 -27.81 -1.53 -4.75
C GLY A 14 -27.99 -0.01 -4.86
N GLU A 15 -26.90 0.74 -5.05
CA GLU A 15 -26.99 2.19 -5.27
C GLU A 15 -27.58 2.50 -6.65
N ALA A 16 -28.37 3.57 -6.72
CA ALA A 16 -28.98 4.03 -7.97
C ALA A 16 -27.91 4.30 -9.04
N GLY A 17 -28.16 3.83 -10.27
CA GLY A 17 -27.29 4.09 -11.40
C GLY A 17 -27.16 5.59 -11.67
N MET A 18 -25.95 6.03 -12.03
CA MET A 18 -25.70 7.42 -12.39
C MET A 18 -26.56 7.83 -13.62
N PRO A 19 -27.31 8.93 -13.56
CA PRO A 19 -28.03 9.46 -14.72
C PRO A 19 -27.09 9.80 -15.87
N ILE A 20 -27.52 9.58 -17.12
CA ILE A 20 -26.68 9.78 -18.33
C ILE A 20 -26.06 11.17 -18.38
N ARG A 21 -26.84 12.22 -18.05
CA ARG A 21 -26.34 13.59 -17.97
C ARG A 21 -25.16 13.74 -17.00
N GLN A 22 -25.26 13.08 -15.84
CA GLN A 22 -24.21 13.11 -14.84
C GLN A 22 -22.98 12.32 -15.29
N ALA A 23 -23.17 11.22 -16.02
CA ALA A 23 -22.06 10.48 -16.61
C ALA A 23 -21.31 11.31 -17.67
N VAL A 24 -22.03 12.07 -18.51
CA VAL A 24 -21.43 12.96 -19.51
C VAL A 24 -20.61 14.08 -18.86
N ILE A 25 -21.17 14.73 -17.82
CA ILE A 25 -20.45 15.75 -17.04
C ILE A 25 -19.19 15.14 -16.42
N TRP A 26 -19.35 13.99 -15.77
CA TRP A 26 -18.26 13.32 -15.09
C TRP A 26 -17.12 12.90 -16.05
N VAL A 27 -17.44 12.42 -17.26
CA VAL A 27 -16.43 12.13 -18.29
C VAL A 27 -15.71 13.40 -18.76
N ARG A 28 -16.44 14.50 -18.98
CA ARG A 28 -15.86 15.79 -19.38
C ARG A 28 -14.90 16.31 -18.32
N ASP A 29 -15.32 16.34 -17.06
CA ASP A 29 -14.53 16.85 -15.95
C ASP A 29 -13.29 15.97 -15.74
N THR A 30 -13.47 14.64 -15.77
CA THR A 30 -12.35 13.69 -15.69
C THR A 30 -11.34 13.91 -16.82
N ALA A 31 -11.79 14.13 -18.06
CA ALA A 31 -10.90 14.40 -19.18
C ALA A 31 -10.13 15.73 -19.02
N PHE A 32 -10.80 16.76 -18.50
CA PHE A 32 -10.20 18.05 -18.21
C PHE A 32 -9.15 17.95 -17.10
N ASP A 33 -9.48 17.30 -15.98
CA ASP A 33 -8.57 17.07 -14.87
C ASP A 33 -7.33 16.28 -15.29
N LEU A 34 -7.53 15.21 -16.08
CA LEU A 34 -6.42 14.43 -16.64
C LEU A 34 -5.54 15.28 -17.57
N TRP A 35 -6.15 16.12 -18.40
CA TRP A 35 -5.40 17.03 -19.26
C TRP A 35 -4.58 18.01 -18.43
N GLN A 36 -5.14 18.59 -17.36
CA GLN A 36 -4.41 19.50 -16.47
C GLN A 36 -3.28 18.80 -15.70
N LEU A 37 -3.48 17.56 -15.24
CA LEU A 37 -2.45 16.78 -14.56
C LEU A 37 -1.29 16.44 -15.51
N LEU A 38 -1.59 16.06 -16.75
CA LEU A 38 -0.58 15.71 -17.75
C LEU A 38 0.17 16.93 -18.31
N HIS A 39 -0.48 18.09 -18.33
CA HIS A 39 0.06 19.35 -18.88
C HIS A 39 0.30 20.41 -17.81
N SER A 40 0.40 20.01 -16.54
CA SER A 40 0.75 20.94 -15.47
C SER A 40 2.08 21.63 -15.81
N PRO A 41 2.15 22.97 -15.72
CA PRO A 41 3.38 23.69 -16.01
C PRO A 41 4.48 23.13 -15.10
N LYS A 42 5.51 22.55 -15.71
CA LYS A 42 6.64 21.94 -15.00
C LYS A 42 7.29 23.02 -14.14
N GLN A 43 6.98 23.02 -12.84
CA GLN A 43 7.82 23.72 -11.88
C GLN A 43 9.14 22.95 -11.83
N ASN A 44 10.18 23.51 -12.44
CA ASN A 44 11.56 23.04 -12.30
C ASN A 44 12.04 23.32 -10.87
N LYS A 45 11.44 22.63 -9.89
CA LYS A 45 12.06 22.45 -8.59
C LYS A 45 13.14 21.39 -8.80
N PRO A 46 14.40 21.60 -8.35
CA PRO A 46 15.35 20.51 -8.29
C PRO A 46 14.68 19.39 -7.51
N ARG A 47 14.45 18.26 -8.19
CA ARG A 47 13.78 17.12 -7.62
C ARG A 47 14.67 16.64 -6.49
N ALA A 48 14.29 16.92 -5.24
CA ALA A 48 14.90 16.27 -4.09
C ALA A 48 14.95 14.78 -4.42
N GLU A 49 16.15 14.20 -4.36
CA GLU A 49 16.33 12.78 -4.62
C GLU A 49 15.43 12.02 -3.66
N GLN A 50 14.34 11.46 -4.18
CA GLN A 50 13.50 10.62 -3.37
C GLN A 50 14.33 9.39 -2.99
N PRO A 51 14.38 9.02 -1.70
CA PRO A 51 15.11 7.84 -1.29
C PRO A 51 14.56 6.64 -2.06
N ARG A 52 15.41 6.03 -2.88
CA ARG A 52 15.08 4.82 -3.61
C ARG A 52 15.52 3.63 -2.78
N TRP A 53 14.80 2.53 -2.93
CA TRP A 53 15.28 1.27 -2.38
C TRP A 53 16.64 0.93 -3.02
N VAL A 54 17.62 0.60 -2.19
CA VAL A 54 18.95 0.14 -2.59
C VAL A 54 19.17 -1.24 -1.96
N LYS A 55 19.82 -2.15 -2.65
CA LYS A 55 20.23 -3.44 -2.08
C LYS A 55 21.14 -3.25 -0.85
N PRO A 56 21.13 -4.16 0.12
CA PRO A 56 22.01 -4.05 1.29
C PRO A 56 23.50 -4.21 0.90
N GLU A 57 24.39 -3.91 1.84
CA GLU A 57 25.82 -4.12 1.68
C GLU A 57 26.17 -5.61 1.64
N LEU A 58 27.35 -5.94 1.11
CA LEU A 58 27.88 -7.30 1.11
C LEU A 58 27.96 -7.85 2.55
N GLY A 59 27.46 -9.06 2.77
CA GLY A 59 27.34 -9.75 4.04
C GLY A 59 26.06 -9.43 4.83
N TRP A 60 25.21 -8.53 4.33
CA TRP A 60 24.01 -8.08 5.05
C TRP A 60 22.72 -8.63 4.46
N ILE A 61 21.79 -8.95 5.36
CA ILE A 61 20.39 -9.24 5.03
C ILE A 61 19.57 -7.98 5.33
N LYS A 62 18.75 -7.55 4.36
CA LYS A 62 17.77 -6.47 4.55
C LYS A 62 16.42 -7.05 4.94
N CYS A 63 15.88 -6.59 6.06
CA CYS A 63 14.50 -6.86 6.47
C CYS A 63 13.62 -5.65 6.15
N ASN A 64 12.66 -5.83 5.24
CA ASN A 64 11.61 -4.86 4.95
C ASN A 64 10.36 -5.28 5.71
N VAL A 65 9.87 -4.43 6.61
CA VAL A 65 8.66 -4.67 7.41
C VAL A 65 7.59 -3.63 7.08
N ASP A 66 6.33 -4.01 7.19
CA ASP A 66 5.17 -3.14 6.99
C ASP A 66 3.98 -3.65 7.81
N ALA A 67 2.99 -2.81 8.03
CA ALA A 67 1.78 -3.18 8.73
C ALA A 67 0.50 -2.64 8.09
N ALA A 68 -0.59 -3.38 8.30
CA ALA A 68 -1.93 -2.97 7.93
C ALA A 68 -2.81 -2.90 9.19
N PHE A 69 -3.71 -1.93 9.24
CA PHE A 69 -4.66 -1.76 10.33
C PHE A 69 -6.05 -1.39 9.78
N GLN A 70 -7.09 -2.03 10.32
CA GLN A 70 -8.48 -1.75 10.02
C GLN A 70 -9.19 -1.20 11.26
N THR A 71 -9.55 0.08 11.21
CA THR A 71 -10.18 0.80 12.34
C THR A 71 -11.55 0.23 12.72
N GLU A 72 -12.32 -0.30 11.77
CA GLU A 72 -13.71 -0.74 11.97
C GLU A 72 -13.85 -1.88 12.99
N ASN A 73 -12.89 -2.79 13.00
CA ASN A 73 -12.90 -4.01 13.82
C ASN A 73 -11.65 -4.14 14.70
N GLY A 74 -10.75 -3.15 14.68
CA GLY A 74 -9.50 -3.16 15.42
C GLY A 74 -8.53 -4.27 14.99
N GLN A 75 -8.67 -4.79 13.76
CA GLN A 75 -7.77 -5.83 13.27
C GLN A 75 -6.49 -5.22 12.71
N GLY A 76 -5.38 -5.92 12.91
CA GLY A 76 -4.10 -5.54 12.34
C GLY A 76 -3.41 -6.73 11.67
N ALA A 77 -2.45 -6.45 10.80
CA ALA A 77 -1.53 -7.45 10.29
C ALA A 77 -0.15 -6.84 10.14
N THR A 78 0.88 -7.64 10.31
CA THR A 78 2.26 -7.26 10.01
C THR A 78 2.81 -8.16 8.92
N GLY A 79 3.70 -7.63 8.10
CA GLY A 79 4.41 -8.34 7.05
C GLY A 79 5.90 -8.02 7.11
N GLY A 80 6.72 -9.02 6.80
CA GLY A 80 8.17 -8.88 6.74
C GLY A 80 8.73 -9.66 5.55
N VAL A 81 9.76 -9.11 4.90
CA VAL A 81 10.50 -9.76 3.81
C VAL A 81 12.00 -9.62 4.06
N LEU A 82 12.70 -10.75 4.08
CA LEU A 82 14.16 -10.83 4.13
C LEU A 82 14.72 -10.91 2.72
N ARG A 83 15.79 -10.15 2.46
CA ARG A 83 16.54 -10.16 1.20
C ARG A 83 18.04 -10.21 1.46
N ASP A 84 18.78 -10.94 0.64
CA ASP A 84 20.24 -11.00 0.70
C ASP A 84 20.92 -9.74 0.12
N GLU A 85 22.25 -9.76 0.07
CA GLU A 85 23.13 -8.72 -0.48
C GLU A 85 22.91 -8.44 -1.97
N GLU A 86 22.42 -9.40 -2.74
CA GLU A 86 21.98 -9.21 -4.12
C GLU A 86 20.55 -8.64 -4.22
N GLY A 87 19.84 -8.53 -3.10
CA GLY A 87 18.44 -8.14 -3.05
C GLY A 87 17.47 -9.27 -3.41
N ARG A 88 17.95 -10.51 -3.54
CA ARG A 88 17.13 -11.69 -3.80
C ARG A 88 16.30 -11.99 -2.57
N PHE A 89 15.09 -12.49 -2.83
CA PHE A 89 14.19 -12.94 -1.78
C PHE A 89 14.79 -14.13 -1.03
N LEU A 90 14.75 -14.08 0.31
CA LEU A 90 15.11 -15.20 1.17
C LEU A 90 13.86 -15.78 1.83
N GLU A 91 13.13 -14.97 2.58
CA GLU A 91 11.98 -15.40 3.37
C GLU A 91 10.95 -14.27 3.51
N ALA A 92 9.69 -14.62 3.74
CA ALA A 92 8.65 -13.68 4.14
C ALA A 92 7.78 -14.26 5.25
N GLN A 93 7.29 -13.38 6.12
CA GLN A 93 6.33 -13.71 7.16
C GLN A 93 5.18 -12.71 7.12
N ALA A 94 3.97 -13.19 7.44
CA ALA A 94 2.82 -12.36 7.73
C ALA A 94 2.12 -12.85 9.00
N ILE A 95 1.71 -11.93 9.88
CA ILE A 95 1.03 -12.24 11.13
C ILE A 95 -0.23 -11.38 11.23
N ALA A 96 -1.37 -12.02 11.47
CA ALA A 96 -2.62 -11.33 11.76
C ALA A 96 -2.81 -11.15 13.27
N TYR A 97 -3.39 -10.02 13.65
CA TYR A 97 -3.73 -9.63 15.01
C TYR A 97 -5.23 -9.35 15.07
N ASN A 98 -5.92 -10.04 15.97
CA ASN A 98 -7.36 -9.81 16.16
C ASN A 98 -7.63 -8.44 16.78
N HIS A 99 -6.69 -7.94 17.59
CA HIS A 99 -6.81 -6.67 18.32
C HIS A 99 -5.51 -5.88 18.18
N CYS A 100 -5.59 -4.73 17.55
CA CYS A 100 -4.55 -3.72 17.43
C CYS A 100 -5.19 -2.36 17.74
N MET A 101 -4.44 -1.48 18.40
CA MET A 101 -5.00 -0.20 18.87
C MET A 101 -5.09 0.82 17.74
N ASP A 102 -4.07 0.88 16.90
CA ASP A 102 -3.97 1.81 15.77
C ASP A 102 -2.89 1.34 14.78
N ALA A 103 -2.77 2.06 13.67
CA ALA A 103 -1.76 1.79 12.64
C ALA A 103 -0.32 1.93 13.17
N LEU A 104 -0.06 2.87 14.08
CA LEU A 104 1.29 3.10 14.61
C LEU A 104 1.76 1.91 15.46
N MET A 105 0.86 1.33 16.26
CA MET A 105 1.11 0.13 17.03
C MET A 105 1.35 -1.07 16.12
N ALA A 106 0.59 -1.18 15.02
CA ALA A 106 0.78 -2.24 14.03
C ALA A 106 2.18 -2.16 13.41
N GLU A 107 2.64 -0.97 13.03
CA GLU A 107 4.00 -0.74 12.52
C GLU A 107 5.07 -1.09 13.55
N ALA A 108 4.87 -0.71 14.81
CA ALA A 108 5.78 -1.07 15.89
C ALA A 108 5.87 -2.61 16.08
N TYR A 109 4.76 -3.33 15.88
CA TYR A 109 4.77 -4.79 15.90
C TYR A 109 5.50 -5.39 14.69
N ALA A 110 5.42 -4.77 13.51
CA ALA A 110 6.17 -5.20 12.34
C ALA A 110 7.67 -5.08 12.58
N CYS A 111 8.11 -3.95 13.16
CA CYS A 111 9.52 -3.71 13.52
C CYS A 111 10.05 -4.61 14.64
N ARG A 112 9.24 -4.93 15.65
CA ARG A 112 9.68 -5.78 16.77
C ARG A 112 9.97 -7.21 16.34
N GLY A 113 9.24 -7.72 15.33
CA GLY A 113 9.23 -9.14 15.01
C GLY A 113 8.60 -9.98 16.13
N ARG A 114 8.29 -11.25 15.82
CA ARG A 114 7.79 -12.21 16.82
C ARG A 114 8.97 -13.00 17.39
N HIS A 115 9.42 -12.68 18.60
CA HIS A 115 10.15 -13.65 19.42
C HIS A 115 9.12 -14.62 20.03
N GLY A 116 8.78 -15.67 19.30
CA GLY A 116 8.17 -16.88 19.87
C GLY A 116 9.27 -17.91 20.15
N PRO A 117 9.15 -18.75 21.20
CA PRO A 117 10.11 -19.82 21.45
C PRO A 117 10.16 -20.74 20.22
N GLY A 118 11.38 -21.14 19.85
CA GLY A 118 11.76 -21.65 18.54
C GLY A 118 10.81 -22.64 17.88
N ARG A 119 10.73 -22.52 16.56
CA ARG A 119 10.73 -23.69 15.67
C ARG A 119 11.69 -23.38 14.52
N GLU A 120 12.92 -23.86 14.69
CA GLU A 120 13.79 -24.20 13.58
C GLU A 120 13.06 -25.25 12.73
N THR A 121 12.68 -24.88 11.51
CA THR A 121 12.59 -25.83 10.41
C THR A 121 12.96 -25.05 9.16
N TRP A 122 14.16 -25.39 8.65
CA TRP A 122 14.85 -24.89 7.47
C TRP A 122 13.98 -24.70 6.24
#